data_AF-A0A016SPG8-F1
#
_entry.id   AF-A0A016SPG8-F1
#
_cell.length_a   1.000
_cell.length_b   1.000
_cell.length_c   1.000
_cell.angle_alpha   90.00
_cell.angle_beta   90.00
_cell.angle_gamma   90.00
#
_symmetry.space_group_name_H-M   'P 1'
#
loop_
_entity.id
_entity.type
_entity.pdbx_description
1 polymer ?
#
loop_
_entity_poly.entity_id
_entity_poly.type
_entity_poly.pdbx_seq_one_letter_code
_entity_poly.pdbx_strand_id
1 'polypeptide(L)'
;MVKEQKRIHFGWTFPGGHAKDCEPIFETAKRKVAEETGVNAEPQAIIALQHKVAKHYSHVGTMFFHCLMRVNYDSGDEQAELAVAPQGFSTWWFTREELREMEPDQFHHHHRKIFMAYDSWLNSGRSTETFSTLEDGSIISHMFFFSSA
;
A
#
# COMPACT_ATOMS: atom_id res chain seq x y z
N MET A 1 -5.64 -6.77 -0.65
CA MET A 1 -6.29 -5.56 -0.08
C MET A 1 -7.13 -5.94 1.12
N VAL A 2 -7.54 -4.97 1.93
CA VAL A 2 -8.34 -5.18 3.14
C VAL A 2 -9.60 -4.32 3.13
N LYS A 3 -10.62 -4.76 3.86
CA LYS A 3 -11.81 -3.98 4.21
C LYS A 3 -12.07 -4.15 5.69
N GLU A 4 -11.97 -3.06 6.45
CA GLU A 4 -12.21 -3.08 7.90
C GLU A 4 -13.73 -3.09 8.18
N GLN A 5 -14.19 -4.07 8.97
CA GLN A 5 -15.61 -4.28 9.25
C GLN A 5 -16.26 -3.11 10.02
N LYS A 6 -15.49 -2.34 10.79
CA LYS A 6 -15.98 -1.14 11.50
C LYS A 6 -16.03 0.10 10.60
N ARG A 7 -15.43 0.03 9.41
CA ARG A 7 -15.18 1.15 8.51
C ARG A 7 -15.57 0.80 7.07
N ILE A 8 -16.63 0.01 6.92
CA ILE A 8 -17.08 -0.52 5.61
C ILE A 8 -17.38 0.54 4.56
N HIS A 9 -17.71 1.77 4.98
CA HIS A 9 -18.04 2.89 4.12
C HIS A 9 -16.83 3.48 3.38
N PHE A 10 -15.61 3.12 3.78
CA PHE A 10 -14.39 3.53 3.07
C PHE A 10 -14.03 2.62 1.88
N GLY A 11 -14.80 1.54 1.65
CA GLY A 11 -14.50 0.55 0.62
C GLY A 11 -13.25 -0.28 0.95
N TRP A 12 -12.66 -0.88 -0.09
CA TRP A 12 -11.39 -1.59 -0.02
C TRP A 12 -10.21 -0.61 0.10
N THR A 13 -9.24 -0.94 0.94
CA THR A 13 -8.04 -0.15 1.19
C THR A 13 -6.78 -1.02 1.05
N PHE A 14 -5.63 -0.35 0.86
CA PHE A 14 -4.36 -0.97 1.18
C PHE A 14 -4.25 -1.18 2.70
N PRO A 15 -3.58 -2.26 3.16
CA PRO A 15 -3.27 -2.44 4.58
C PRO A 15 -2.43 -1.27 5.10
N GLY A 16 -2.66 -0.84 6.33
CA GLY A 16 -1.90 0.29 6.87
C GLY A 16 -2.42 0.86 8.17
N GLY A 17 -1.63 1.73 8.79
CA GLY A 17 -1.99 2.40 10.04
C GLY A 17 -0.82 3.15 10.64
N HIS A 18 -0.96 3.50 11.92
CA HIS A 18 0.07 4.26 12.63
C HIS A 18 1.33 3.41 12.85
N ALA A 19 2.48 4.04 12.64
CA ALA A 19 3.76 3.57 13.16
C ALA A 19 3.74 3.64 14.69
N LYS A 20 4.41 2.68 15.34
CA LYS A 20 4.73 2.77 16.76
C LYS A 20 5.92 3.73 16.95
N ASP A 21 6.13 4.19 18.18
CA ASP A 21 7.26 5.04 18.51
C ASP A 21 8.57 4.38 18.08
N CYS A 22 9.39 5.12 17.33
CA CYS A 22 10.67 4.67 16.76
C CYS A 22 10.59 3.47 15.80
N GLU A 23 9.40 3.11 15.31
CA GLU A 23 9.24 2.04 14.32
C GLU A 23 9.57 2.56 12.90
N PRO A 24 10.51 1.94 12.17
CA PRO A 24 10.79 2.31 10.78
C PRO A 24 9.56 2.17 9.89
N ILE A 25 9.48 2.98 8.83
CA ILE A 25 8.34 3.00 7.89
C ILE A 25 8.11 1.62 7.26
N PHE A 26 9.19 0.96 6.85
CA PHE A 26 9.15 -0.37 6.24
C PHE A 26 8.72 -1.47 7.22
N GLU A 27 9.17 -1.41 8.48
CA GLU A 27 8.70 -2.32 9.53
C GLU A 27 7.23 -2.10 9.86
N THR A 28 6.79 -0.83 9.85
CA THR A 28 5.36 -0.49 10.01
C THR A 28 4.53 -1.12 8.89
N ALA A 29 4.95 -0.95 7.63
CA ALA A 29 4.23 -1.50 6.48
C ALA A 29 4.15 -3.03 6.54
N LYS A 30 5.28 -3.70 6.81
CA LYS A 30 5.37 -5.16 6.99
C LYS A 30 4.44 -5.65 8.08
N ARG A 31 4.51 -5.05 9.28
CA ARG A 31 3.64 -5.39 10.41
C ARG A 31 2.17 -5.19 10.09
N LYS A 32 1.79 -4.06 9.49
CA LYS A 32 0.39 -3.76 9.17
C LYS A 32 -0.18 -4.69 8.11
N VAL A 33 0.60 -5.10 7.11
CA VAL A 33 0.20 -6.15 6.17
C VAL A 33 -0.07 -7.44 6.94
N ALA A 34 0.87 -7.93 7.74
CA ALA A 34 0.69 -9.18 8.50
C ALA A 34 -0.51 -9.13 9.46
N GLU A 35 -0.70 -8.03 10.20
CA GLU A 35 -1.80 -7.85 11.16
C GLU A 35 -3.18 -7.85 10.50
N GLU A 36 -3.32 -7.29 9.29
CA GLU A 36 -4.62 -7.07 8.65
C GLU A 36 -4.94 -8.09 7.56
N THR A 37 -3.92 -8.79 7.04
CA THR A 37 -4.10 -9.81 5.98
C THR A 37 -3.63 -11.20 6.36
N GLY A 38 -2.78 -11.34 7.40
CA GLY A 38 -2.08 -12.59 7.70
C GLY A 38 -0.98 -12.96 6.70
N VAL A 39 -0.71 -12.12 5.69
CA VAL A 39 0.30 -12.38 4.64
C VAL A 39 1.67 -11.85 5.09
N ASN A 40 2.71 -12.64 4.87
CA ASN A 40 4.10 -12.19 5.01
C ASN A 40 4.57 -11.50 3.73
N ALA A 41 5.03 -10.26 3.83
CA ALA A 41 5.50 -9.47 2.70
C ALA A 41 6.67 -8.56 3.10
N GLU A 42 7.62 -8.39 2.19
CA GLU A 42 8.74 -7.47 2.37
C GLU A 42 8.50 -6.15 1.62
N PRO A 43 8.85 -5.01 2.23
CA PRO A 43 8.82 -3.73 1.54
C PRO A 43 9.96 -3.65 0.52
N GLN A 44 9.64 -3.11 -0.64
CA GLN A 44 10.59 -2.93 -1.73
C GLN A 44 10.97 -1.46 -1.95
N ALA A 45 10.01 -0.55 -1.85
CA ALA A 45 10.21 0.87 -2.10
C ALA A 45 9.07 1.71 -1.52
N ILE A 46 9.31 3.00 -1.31
CA ILE A 46 8.23 3.98 -1.10
C ILE A 46 7.80 4.51 -2.48
N ILE A 47 6.54 4.32 -2.85
CA ILE A 47 6.00 4.71 -4.17
C ILE A 47 5.06 5.91 -4.09
N ALA A 48 4.58 6.26 -2.89
CA ALA A 48 3.81 7.48 -2.73
C ALA A 48 3.94 8.08 -1.33
N LEU A 49 3.77 9.40 -1.27
CA LEU A 49 3.61 10.16 -0.04
C LEU A 49 2.33 11.01 -0.15
N GLN A 50 1.43 10.81 0.81
CA GLN A 50 0.26 11.66 0.97
C GLN A 50 0.43 12.52 2.22
N HIS A 51 0.27 13.82 2.06
CA HIS A 51 0.19 14.78 3.15
C HIS A 51 -1.26 15.24 3.33
N LYS A 52 -1.80 15.10 4.54
CA LYS A 52 -3.15 15.54 4.90
C LYS A 52 -3.06 16.57 6.00
N VAL A 53 -3.50 17.79 5.73
CA VAL A 53 -3.54 18.86 6.74
C VAL A 53 -4.85 18.79 7.51
N ALA A 54 -4.79 18.84 8.85
CA ALA A 54 -6.00 18.91 9.65
C ALA A 54 -6.69 20.26 9.42
N LYS A 55 -7.88 20.24 8.80
CA LYS A 55 -8.66 21.46 8.47
C LYS A 55 -9.04 22.31 9.70
N HIS A 56 -9.02 21.73 10.90
CA HIS A 56 -9.44 22.39 12.14
C HIS A 56 -8.29 22.70 13.11
N TYR A 57 -7.08 22.21 12.83
CA TYR A 57 -5.87 22.50 13.62
C TYR A 57 -4.75 22.86 12.63
N SER A 58 -4.59 24.16 12.36
CA SER A 58 -3.80 24.74 11.27
C SER A 58 -2.29 24.41 11.27
N HIS A 59 -1.81 23.57 12.19
CA HIS A 59 -0.39 23.27 12.36
C HIS A 59 -0.08 21.76 12.53
N VAL A 60 -1.08 20.87 12.39
CA VAL A 60 -0.86 19.41 12.47
C VAL A 60 -1.23 18.77 11.14
N GLY A 61 -0.20 18.34 10.41
CA GLY A 61 -0.33 17.52 9.21
C GLY A 61 -0.03 16.05 9.51
N THR A 62 -0.69 15.14 8.80
CA THR A 62 -0.36 13.71 8.81
C THR A 62 0.27 13.33 7.49
N MET A 63 1.40 12.63 7.55
CA MET A 63 2.04 12.02 6.39
C MET A 63 1.69 10.53 6.33
N PHE A 64 1.33 10.06 5.15
CA PHE A 64 1.09 8.65 4.83
C PHE A 64 2.12 8.22 3.79
N PHE A 65 2.96 7.27 4.16
CA PHE A 65 3.93 6.65 3.26
C PHE A 65 3.35 5.37 2.70
N HIS A 66 3.29 5.25 1.37
CA HIS A 66 2.80 4.05 0.70
C HIS A 66 3.97 3.26 0.16
N CYS A 67 4.09 2.04 0.65
CA CYS A 67 5.18 1.14 0.29
C CYS A 67 4.71 0.13 -0.75
N LEU A 68 5.53 -0.10 -1.77
CA LEU A 68 5.41 -1.26 -2.65
C LEU A 68 5.86 -2.48 -1.85
N MET A 69 5.00 -3.49 -1.74
CA MET A 69 5.24 -4.70 -0.97
C MET A 69 5.34 -5.90 -1.91
N ARG A 70 6.29 -6.79 -1.64
CA ARG A 70 6.43 -8.09 -2.31
C ARG A 70 6.09 -9.20 -1.35
N VAL A 71 5.16 -10.05 -1.73
CA VAL A 71 4.81 -11.24 -0.94
C VAL A 71 6.00 -12.21 -0.95
N ASN A 72 6.33 -12.76 0.22
CA ASN A 72 7.28 -13.87 0.32
C ASN A 72 6.52 -15.17 0.03
N TYR A 73 6.92 -15.86 -1.03
CA TYR A 73 6.39 -17.18 -1.34
C TYR A 73 7.29 -18.22 -0.69
N ASP A 74 6.94 -18.68 0.51
CA ASP A 74 7.73 -19.70 1.21
C ASP A 74 7.77 -21.05 0.43
N SER A 75 6.83 -21.30 -0.50
CA SER A 75 6.67 -22.56 -1.23
C SER A 75 7.10 -22.54 -2.71
N GLY A 76 7.44 -21.38 -3.28
CA GLY A 76 7.68 -21.26 -4.73
C GLY A 76 6.41 -21.24 -5.61
N ASP A 77 5.22 -21.21 -5.01
CA ASP A 77 3.96 -20.97 -5.74
C ASP A 77 3.80 -19.48 -6.08
N GLU A 78 3.22 -19.15 -7.24
CA GLU A 78 3.08 -17.76 -7.73
C GLU A 78 2.01 -16.94 -6.96
N GLN A 79 1.19 -17.57 -6.11
CA GLN A 79 0.18 -16.90 -5.29
C GLN A 79 0.20 -17.44 -3.86
N ALA A 80 0.43 -16.57 -2.88
CA ALA A 80 0.22 -16.91 -1.49
C ALA A 80 -1.29 -17.10 -1.27
N GLU A 81 -1.68 -18.28 -0.79
CA GLU A 81 -3.03 -18.47 -0.28
C GLU A 81 -3.34 -17.36 0.72
N LEU A 82 -4.52 -16.73 0.61
CA LEU A 82 -4.94 -15.78 1.62
C LEU A 82 -5.04 -16.55 2.94
N ALA A 83 -4.23 -16.15 3.91
CA ALA A 83 -4.48 -16.55 5.28
C ALA A 83 -5.92 -16.18 5.67
N VAL A 84 -6.51 -16.95 6.60
CA VAL A 84 -7.81 -16.61 7.16
C VAL A 84 -7.75 -15.18 7.67
N ALA A 85 -8.63 -14.32 7.14
CA ALA A 85 -8.62 -12.90 7.45
C ALA A 85 -8.66 -12.69 8.98
N PRO A 86 -7.71 -11.91 9.54
CA PRO A 86 -7.73 -11.57 10.96
C PRO A 86 -9.06 -10.95 11.38
N GLN A 87 -9.45 -11.17 12.64
CA GLN A 87 -10.75 -10.69 13.15
C GLN A 87 -10.92 -9.18 12.93
N GLY A 88 -12.05 -8.78 12.34
CA GLY A 88 -12.37 -7.38 12.05
C GLY A 88 -11.98 -6.92 10.63
N PHE A 89 -11.36 -7.79 9.83
CA PHE A 89 -11.01 -7.51 8.44
C PHE A 89 -11.60 -8.53 7.47
N SER A 90 -11.87 -8.08 6.25
CA SER A 90 -12.02 -8.93 5.07
C SER A 90 -10.83 -8.71 4.15
N THR A 91 -10.28 -9.76 3.58
CA THR A 91 -9.06 -9.74 2.77
C THR A 91 -9.34 -10.33 1.40
N TRP A 92 -8.78 -9.72 0.36
CA TRP A 92 -8.93 -10.26 -1.01
C TRP A 92 -7.73 -9.91 -1.89
N TRP A 93 -7.38 -10.83 -2.79
CA TRP A 93 -6.45 -10.60 -3.88
C TRP A 93 -7.23 -10.08 -5.09
N PHE A 94 -6.88 -8.88 -5.54
CA PHE A 94 -7.42 -8.32 -6.77
C PHE A 94 -6.33 -8.30 -7.83
N THR A 95 -6.70 -8.67 -9.05
CA THR A 95 -5.93 -8.39 -10.26
C THR A 95 -5.88 -6.90 -10.53
N ARG A 96 -4.95 -6.45 -11.38
CA ARG A 96 -4.88 -5.03 -11.75
C ARG A 96 -6.11 -4.59 -12.53
N GLU A 97 -6.64 -5.49 -13.36
CA GLU A 97 -7.85 -5.29 -14.16
C GLU A 97 -9.07 -5.09 -13.26
N GLU A 98 -9.28 -5.97 -12.28
CA GLU A 98 -10.36 -5.81 -11.28
C GLU A 98 -10.26 -4.48 -10.53
N LEU A 99 -9.06 -4.03 -10.17
CA LEU A 99 -8.88 -2.73 -9.50
C LEU A 99 -9.12 -1.53 -10.40
N ARG A 100 -8.89 -1.65 -11.73
CA ARG A 100 -9.22 -0.59 -12.69
C ARG A 100 -10.73 -0.44 -12.85
N GLU A 101 -11.42 -1.57 -12.93
CA GLU A 101 -12.87 -1.66 -13.17
C GLU A 101 -13.70 -1.47 -11.89
N MET A 102 -13.09 -1.56 -10.71
CA MET A 102 -13.76 -1.34 -9.43
C MET A 102 -14.40 0.06 -9.36
N GLU A 103 -15.66 0.09 -8.96
CA GLU A 103 -16.43 1.32 -8.81
C GLU A 103 -15.74 2.29 -7.81
N PRO A 104 -15.75 3.61 -8.07
CA PRO A 104 -14.99 4.57 -7.27
C PRO A 104 -15.34 4.61 -5.77
N ASP A 105 -16.55 4.21 -5.38
CA ASP A 105 -17.01 4.14 -3.99
C ASP A 105 -16.63 2.82 -3.29
N GLN A 106 -16.26 1.80 -4.06
CA GLN A 106 -15.80 0.51 -3.55
C GLN A 106 -14.30 0.47 -3.29
N PHE A 107 -13.52 1.40 -3.83
CA PHE A 107 -12.08 1.56 -3.59
C PHE A 107 -11.79 2.92 -2.96
N HIS A 108 -11.24 2.93 -1.74
CA HIS A 108 -10.86 4.16 -1.06
C HIS A 108 -10.14 5.15 -1.98
N HIS A 109 -10.73 6.33 -2.14
CA HIS A 109 -10.37 7.32 -3.16
C HIS A 109 -8.87 7.62 -3.26
N HIS A 110 -8.20 7.83 -2.13
CA HIS A 110 -6.77 8.16 -2.13
C HIS A 110 -5.90 6.96 -2.55
N HIS A 111 -6.27 5.76 -2.10
CA HIS A 111 -5.57 4.54 -2.50
C HIS A 111 -5.79 4.24 -3.99
N ARG A 112 -7.00 4.49 -4.50
CA ARG A 112 -7.29 4.38 -5.93
C ARG A 112 -6.41 5.33 -6.75
N LYS A 113 -6.22 6.58 -6.33
CA LYS A 113 -5.32 7.52 -7.03
C LYS A 113 -3.88 7.00 -7.11
N ILE A 114 -3.37 6.47 -6.00
CA ILE A 114 -2.01 5.91 -5.94
C ILE A 114 -1.90 4.69 -6.85
N PHE A 115 -2.89 3.78 -6.81
CA PHE A 115 -2.94 2.64 -7.71
C PHE A 115 -2.94 3.07 -9.18
N MET A 116 -3.78 4.03 -9.57
CA MET A 116 -3.83 4.54 -10.94
C MET A 116 -2.50 5.15 -11.39
N ALA A 117 -1.81 5.88 -10.51
CA ALA A 117 -0.49 6.42 -10.82
C ALA A 117 0.56 5.30 -11.02
N TYR A 118 0.55 4.28 -10.15
CA TYR A 118 1.41 3.11 -10.28
C TYR A 118 1.14 2.30 -11.54
N ASP A 119 -0.12 2.02 -11.83
CA ASP A 119 -0.50 1.25 -13.00
C ASP A 119 -0.20 2.00 -14.31
N SER A 120 -0.46 3.31 -14.34
CA SER A 120 -0.08 4.16 -15.47
C SER A 120 1.44 4.18 -15.69
N TRP A 121 2.24 4.21 -14.62
CA TRP A 121 3.69 4.11 -14.72
C TRP A 121 4.13 2.79 -15.35
N LEU A 122 3.62 1.65 -14.85
CA LEU A 122 3.92 0.32 -15.41
C LEU A 122 3.58 0.22 -16.90
N ASN A 123 2.48 0.83 -17.32
CA ASN A 123 2.03 0.82 -18.71
C ASN A 123 2.76 1.85 -19.61
N SER A 124 3.55 2.76 -19.03
CA SER A 124 4.23 3.82 -19.79
C SER A 124 5.48 3.35 -20.54
N GLY A 125 5.97 2.14 -20.27
CA GLY A 125 7.19 1.58 -20.87
C GLY A 125 8.48 2.33 -20.51
N ARG A 126 8.45 3.26 -19.54
CA ARG A 126 9.58 4.15 -19.19
C ARG A 126 10.67 3.49 -18.32
N SER A 127 10.39 2.34 -17.72
CA SER A 127 11.35 1.46 -17.03
C SER A 127 10.62 0.17 -16.65
N THR A 128 11.27 -1.00 -16.76
CA THR A 128 10.74 -2.26 -16.21
C THR A 128 10.79 -2.29 -14.68
N GLU A 129 11.63 -1.46 -14.07
CA GLU A 129 11.90 -1.47 -12.63
C GLU A 129 11.30 -0.25 -11.94
N THR A 130 10.51 -0.49 -10.89
CA THR A 130 9.87 0.57 -10.08
C THR A 130 10.87 1.22 -9.10
N PHE A 131 11.91 0.49 -8.73
CA PHE A 131 12.96 0.91 -7.81
C PHE A 131 14.25 0.15 -8.12
N SER A 132 15.37 0.63 -7.62
CA SER A 132 16.67 -0.04 -7.65
C SER A 132 17.33 -0.01 -6.28
N THR A 133 18.17 -0.99 -6.00
CA THR A 133 19.01 -1.04 -4.80
C THR A 133 20.45 -0.72 -5.19
N LEU A 134 21.03 0.26 -4.52
CA LEU A 134 22.43 0.66 -4.70
C LEU A 134 23.37 -0.33 -3.99
N GLU A 135 24.67 -0.25 -4.32
CA GLU A 135 25.70 -1.11 -3.71
C GLU A 135 25.79 -0.96 -2.19
N ASP A 136 25.43 0.21 -1.65
CA ASP A 136 25.40 0.49 -0.20
C ASP A 136 24.11 0.00 0.50
N GLY A 137 23.20 -0.63 -0.25
CA GLY A 137 21.91 -1.10 0.24
C GLY A 137 20.80 -0.02 0.22
N SER A 138 21.10 1.21 -0.18
CA SER A 138 20.09 2.27 -0.31
C SER A 138 19.11 1.95 -1.44
N ILE A 139 17.84 2.34 -1.27
CA ILE A 139 16.79 2.11 -2.27
C ILE A 139 16.44 3.43 -2.97
N ILE A 140 16.48 3.43 -4.30
CA ILE A 140 15.99 4.53 -5.15
C ILE A 140 14.66 4.13 -5.75
N SER A 141 13.60 4.89 -5.47
CA SER A 141 12.33 4.77 -6.19
C SER A 141 12.38 5.51 -7.53
N HIS A 142 12.11 4.82 -8.63
CA HIS A 142 12.01 5.44 -9.97
C HIS A 142 10.63 6.03 -10.25
N MET A 143 9.63 5.58 -9.49
CA MET A 143 8.28 6.11 -9.48
C MET A 143 7.99 6.70 -8.11
N PHE A 144 7.45 7.92 -8.06
CA PHE A 144 6.98 8.53 -6.82
C PHE A 144 5.75 9.41 -7.05
N PHE A 145 4.65 9.11 -6.36
CA PHE A 145 3.43 9.92 -6.38
C PHE A 145 3.32 10.75 -5.09
N PHE A 146 3.39 12.07 -5.21
CA PHE A 146 3.13 12.98 -4.09
C PHE A 146 1.76 13.63 -4.21
N SER A 147 1.02 13.66 -3.11
CA SER A 147 -0.22 14.44 -3.03
C SER A 147 -0.34 15.16 -1.68
N SER A 148 -0.82 16.40 -1.71
CA SER A 148 -1.12 17.18 -0.51
C SER A 148 -2.56 17.67 -0.58
N ALA A 149 -3.30 17.56 0.53
CA ALA A 149 -4.71 17.94 0.64
C ALA A 149 -5.03 18.60 1.98
#